data_AF-A0A7M4D971-F1
#
_entry.id   AF-A0A7M4D971-F1
#
_cell.length_a   1.000
_cell.length_b   1.000
_cell.length_c   1.000
_cell.angle_alpha   90.00
_cell.angle_beta   90.00
_cell.angle_gamma   90.00
#
_symmetry.space_group_name_H-M   'P 1'
#
loop_
_entity.id
_entity.type
_entity.pdbx_description
1 polymer ?
#
loop_
_entity_poly.entity_id
_entity_poly.type
_entity_poly.pdbx_seq_one_letter_code
_entity_poly.pdbx_strand_id
1 'polypeptide(L)' 'MPQTKSHYQSTKDILKNHRLKKVVQMIKNKKGNITEILNSVGFNSLSSFSKSFKSIFDISPSKDRKLD' A
#
# COMPACT_ATOMS: atom_id res chain seq x y z
N MET A 1 -33.29 -3.58 11.30
CA MET A 1 -32.61 -2.68 10.33
C MET A 1 -31.14 -3.02 10.34
N PRO A 2 -30.52 -3.41 9.22
CA PRO A 2 -29.09 -3.75 9.21
C PRO A 2 -28.26 -2.49 9.51
N GLN A 3 -27.33 -2.62 10.45
CA GLN A 3 -26.48 -1.53 10.90
C GLN A 3 -25.55 -1.09 9.77
N THR A 4 -25.70 0.16 9.32
CA THR A 4 -24.77 0.82 8.38
C THR A 4 -23.41 0.97 9.05
N LYS A 5 -22.42 0.20 8.59
CA LYS A 5 -21.00 0.39 8.97
C LYS A 5 -20.59 1.81 8.59
N SER A 6 -20.48 2.68 9.58
CA SER A 6 -19.89 4.01 9.39
C SER A 6 -18.43 3.81 8.97
N HIS A 7 -18.12 4.12 7.71
CA HIS A 7 -16.77 4.14 7.15
C HIS A 7 -15.97 5.31 7.73
N TYR A 8 -15.70 5.31 9.04
CA TYR A 8 -14.75 6.26 9.62
C TYR A 8 -13.34 5.71 9.43
N GLN A 9 -12.73 6.02 8.28
CA GLN A 9 -11.30 5.76 8.11
C GLN A 9 -10.53 6.69 9.06
N SER A 10 -9.79 6.12 10.00
CA SER A 10 -8.90 6.90 10.87
C SER A 10 -7.91 7.69 10.01
N THR A 11 -7.46 8.86 10.47
CA THR A 11 -6.38 9.64 9.84
C THR A 11 -5.16 8.78 9.52
N LYS A 12 -4.88 7.76 10.35
CA LYS A 12 -3.81 6.78 10.14
C LYS A 12 -4.04 5.91 8.90
N ASP A 13 -5.27 5.46 8.66
CA ASP A 13 -5.65 4.68 7.47
C ASP A 13 -5.57 5.53 6.20
N ILE A 14 -6.02 6.78 6.24
CA ILE A 14 -5.92 7.70 5.11
C ILE A 14 -4.46 7.91 4.71
N LEU A 15 -3.59 8.19 5.69
CA LEU A 15 -2.15 8.36 5.47
C LEU A 15 -1.51 7.07 4.92
N LYS A 16 -1.91 5.91 5.46
CA LYS A 16 -1.42 4.60 5.00
C LYS A 16 -1.80 4.36 3.54
N ASN A 17 -3.04 4.64 3.16
CA ASN A 17 -3.52 4.49 1.79
C ASN A 17 -2.76 5.41 0.84
N HIS A 18 -2.52 6.66 1.25
CA HIS A 18 -1.73 7.60 0.46
C HIS A 18 -0.29 7.10 0.24
N ARG A 19 0.38 6.60 1.29
CA ARG A 19 1.72 6.00 1.18
C ARG A 19 1.73 4.81 0.23
N LEU A 20 0.72 3.92 0.33
CA LEU A 20 0.60 2.74 -0.52
C LEU A 20 0.39 3.09 -2.00
N LYS A 21 -0.44 4.10 -2.30
CA LYS A 21 -0.58 4.63 -3.67
C LYS A 21 0.75 5.15 -4.23
N LYS A 22 1.54 5.86 -3.42
CA LYS A 22 2.86 6.36 -3.81
C LYS A 22 3.84 5.22 -4.12
N VAL A 23 3.82 4.14 -3.34
CA VAL A 23 4.63 2.94 -3.61
C VAL A 23 4.27 2.32 -4.97
N VAL A 24 2.99 2.14 -5.27
CA VAL A 24 2.54 1.62 -6.58
C VAL A 24 3.07 2.48 -7.73
N GLN A 25 2.99 3.81 -7.61
CA GLN A 25 3.50 4.73 -8.63
C GLN A 25 5.02 4.61 -8.80
N MET A 26 5.77 4.46 -7.72
CA MET A 26 7.23 4.29 -7.78
C MET A 26 7.64 2.94 -8.40
N ILE A 27 6.90 1.87 -8.09
CA ILE A 27 7.09 0.53 -8.69
C ILE A 27 6.79 0.58 -10.19
N LYS A 28 5.65 1.17 -10.60
CA LYS A 28 5.30 1.35 -12.02
C LYS A 28 6.39 2.07 -12.80
N ASN A 29 6.97 3.10 -12.19
CA ASN A 29 8.01 3.91 -12.80
C ASN A 29 9.44 3.33 -12.64
N LYS A 30 9.57 2.10 -12.10
CA LYS A 30 10.87 1.43 -11.83
C LYS A 30 11.89 2.30 -11.08
N LYS A 31 11.42 3.15 -10.15
CA LYS A 31 12.27 4.07 -9.39
C LYS A 31 12.91 3.40 -8.17
N GLY A 32 13.94 2.58 -8.43
CA GLY A 32 14.75 1.94 -7.38
C GLY A 32 14.20 0.59 -6.91
N ASN A 33 14.92 -0.03 -5.96
CA ASN A 33 14.51 -1.33 -5.42
C ASN A 33 13.42 -1.18 -4.34
N ILE A 34 12.66 -2.26 -4.09
CA ILE A 34 11.50 -2.24 -3.18
C ILE A 34 11.84 -1.66 -1.79
N THR A 35 13.02 -1.98 -1.26
CA THR A 35 13.51 -1.47 0.03
C THR A 35 13.66 0.06 0.03
N GLU A 36 14.23 0.64 -1.02
CA GLU A 36 14.43 2.09 -1.14
C GLU A 36 13.09 2.82 -1.26
N ILE A 37 12.17 2.25 -2.05
CA ILE A 37 10.82 2.79 -2.22
C ILE A 37 10.08 2.82 -0.87
N LEU A 38 10.16 1.75 -0.09
CA LEU A 38 9.52 1.67 1.23
C LEU A 38 10.11 2.64 2.24
N ASN A 39 11.43 2.79 2.25
CA ASN A 39 12.11 3.79 3.07
C ASN A 39 11.65 5.21 2.69
N SER A 40 11.55 5.50 1.39
CA SER A 40 11.13 6.81 0.88
C SER A 40 9.69 7.21 1.26
N VAL A 41 8.79 6.24 1.44
CA VAL A 41 7.40 6.49 1.85
C VAL A 41 7.15 6.31 3.35
N GLY A 42 8.20 5.99 4.13
CA GLY A 42 8.13 5.85 5.59
C GLY A 42 7.53 4.53 6.09
N PHE A 43 7.79 3.42 5.39
CA PHE A 43 7.57 2.06 5.93
C PHE A 43 8.84 1.53 6.58
N ASN A 44 8.76 1.19 7.86
CA ASN A 44 9.92 0.65 8.61
C ASN A 44 10.21 -0.84 8.31
N SER A 45 9.28 -1.57 7.68
CA SER A 45 9.46 -3.01 7.46
C SER A 45 8.63 -3.54 6.29
N LEU A 46 9.24 -4.45 5.51
CA LEU A 46 8.61 -5.17 4.41
C LEU A 46 7.35 -5.93 4.87
N SER A 47 7.39 -6.59 6.03
CA SER A 47 6.25 -7.37 6.54
C SER A 47 5.00 -6.52 6.83
N SER A 48 5.18 -5.31 7.38
CA SER A 48 4.06 -4.39 7.65
C SER A 48 3.49 -3.82 6.36
N PHE A 49 4.37 -3.51 5.41
CA PHE A 49 3.99 -3.14 4.05
C PHE A 49 3.20 -4.26 3.37
N SER A 50 3.73 -5.48 3.28
CA SER A 50 3.11 -6.60 2.58
C SER A 50 1.71 -6.94 3.13
N LYS A 51 1.53 -6.91 4.45
CA LYS A 51 0.20 -7.08 5.07
C LYS A 51 -0.77 -5.99 4.63
N SER A 52 -0.32 -4.74 4.63
CA SER A 52 -1.16 -3.59 4.28
C SER A 52 -1.44 -3.50 2.77
N PHE A 53 -0.45 -3.79 1.95
CA PHE A 53 -0.55 -3.80 0.50
C PHE A 53 -1.52 -4.89 0.05
N LYS A 54 -1.36 -6.11 0.57
CA LYS A 54 -2.29 -7.21 0.30
C LYS A 54 -3.70 -6.88 0.78
N SER A 55 -3.86 -6.24 1.93
CA SER A 55 -5.19 -5.86 2.44
C SER A 55 -5.92 -4.81 1.59
N ILE A 56 -5.19 -3.99 0.82
CA ILE A 56 -5.79 -2.90 0.01
C ILE A 56 -5.95 -3.29 -1.45
N PHE A 57 -4.95 -3.96 -2.01
CA PHE A 57 -4.94 -4.30 -3.42
C PHE A 57 -5.45 -5.72 -3.66
N ASP A 58 -5.55 -6.56 -2.62
CA ASP A 58 -5.84 -8.01 -2.70
C ASP A 58 -4.80 -8.82 -3.50
N ILE A 59 -3.68 -8.18 -3.85
CA ILE A 59 -2.58 -8.75 -4.63
C ILE A 59 -1.30 -8.75 -3.81
N SER A 60 -0.48 -9.78 -3.99
CA SER A 60 0.86 -9.83 -3.40
C SER A 60 1.83 -9.00 -4.27
N PRO A 61 2.70 -8.16 -3.69
CA PRO A 61 3.67 -7.36 -4.46
C PRO A 61 4.60 -8.24 -5.34
N SER A 62 4.75 -9.53 -5.05
CA SER A 62 5.51 -10.48 -5.87
C SER A 62 4.77 -10.98 -7.12
N LYS A 63 3.46 -10.70 -7.27
CA LYS A 63 2.62 -11.17 -8.40
C LYS A 63 2.25 -10.09 -9.42
N ASP A 64 2.47 -8.81 -9.10
CA ASP A 64 2.14 -7.68 -9.99
C ASP A 64 3.26 -7.38 -11.00
N ARG A 65 3.39 -8.24 -12.03
CA ARG A 65 4.16 -7.94 -13.26
C ARG A 65 3.28 -7.37 -14.38
N LYS A 66 1.99 -7.14 -14.14
CA LYS A 66 1.04 -6.58 -15.13
C LYS A 66 0.06 -5.62 -14.45
N LEU A 67 0.45 -4.36 -14.28
CA LEU A 67 -0.53 -3.27 -14.31
C LEU A 67 -0.49 -2.71 -15.74
N ASP A 68 -1.45 -3.15 -16.54
CA ASP A 68 -1.99 -2.34 -17.65
C ASP A 68 -2.90 -1.26 -17.03
#